data_AF-A0A8H7WML1-F1
#
_entry.id   AF-A0A8H7WML1-F1
#
_cell.length_a   1.000
_cell.length_b   1.000
_cell.length_c   1.000
_cell.angle_alpha   90.00
_cell.angle_beta   90.00
_cell.angle_gamma   90.00
#
_symmetry.space_group_name_H-M   'P 1'
#
loop_
_entity.id
_entity.type
_entity.pdbx_description
1 polymer ?
#
loop_
_entity_poly.entity_id
_entity_poly.type
_entity_poly.pdbx_seq_one_letter_code
_entity_poly.pdbx_strand_id
1 'polypeptide(L)'
;MAPVPVTDDYYAILEVDSAPVLRYHIPSLTSKSSNKTKPPSKTQPETSIPKSNQEDISDSAAIAAIRKVKIEREVKWRPTAKRYEDIIFEQKREVTRLKKDIKDLDDIKIRELAEQVAANSWSAWIFSSLHKKPVESEEEKERKSNERLDRLHSKNVKEKVLESKMTQLRQWGKGLKDGQDVLAIAHEIEDGKILFYENRIRARRDRELEEKRREVERVRDGALKKEREKRDKEEAECLTKYHAARKLREEQEAAAEKLREDAARVRRMQEESTARFYEQQRRHQTPPVGGSSRYSRRKPERGSCIHNGWWPKVEAESSWDRLECEECGATYGYLLRCPSCRIKACVTCQQTLRPVRQGQRRTRPGYGNNQTRGSKGHTYDHYEEWSD
;
A
#
# COMPACT_ATOMS: atom_id res chain seq x y z
N MET A 1 63.91 19.27 -7.84
CA MET A 1 62.50 18.91 -7.62
C MET A 1 62.11 19.42 -6.25
N ALA A 2 61.34 20.50 -6.17
CA ALA A 2 60.78 20.94 -4.90
C ALA A 2 59.68 19.95 -4.47
N PRO A 3 59.59 19.56 -3.19
CA PRO A 3 58.48 18.76 -2.70
C PRO A 3 57.18 19.50 -3.05
N VAL A 4 56.22 18.78 -3.64
CA VAL A 4 54.87 19.31 -3.86
C VAL A 4 54.36 19.75 -2.48
N PRO A 5 54.02 21.03 -2.27
CA PRO A 5 53.52 21.47 -0.98
C PRO A 5 52.28 20.65 -0.69
N VAL A 6 52.34 19.85 0.36
CA VAL A 6 51.15 19.30 1.02
C VAL A 6 50.45 20.52 1.56
N THR A 7 49.55 21.09 0.77
CA THR A 7 48.73 22.22 1.21
C THR A 7 47.86 21.70 2.35
N ASP A 8 47.93 22.34 3.51
CA ASP A 8 47.16 22.02 4.73
C ASP A 8 45.64 21.91 4.46
N ASP A 9 45.16 22.39 3.31
CA ASP A 9 43.80 22.21 2.79
C ASP A 9 43.38 20.73 2.61
N TYR A 10 44.34 19.79 2.48
CA TYR A 10 44.01 18.36 2.40
C TYR A 10 43.46 17.80 3.72
N TYR A 11 43.80 18.44 4.85
CA TYR A 11 43.25 18.11 6.16
C TYR A 11 42.07 19.01 6.56
N ALA A 12 41.92 20.21 5.99
CA ALA A 12 40.77 21.09 6.28
C ALA A 12 39.42 20.61 5.71
N ILE A 13 39.42 19.65 4.76
CA ILE A 13 38.20 18.95 4.32
C ILE A 13 37.96 17.66 5.14
N LEU A 14 39.01 17.17 5.82
CA LEU A 14 38.96 16.06 6.77
C LEU A 14 38.87 16.50 8.23
N GLU A 15 38.81 17.80 8.51
CA GLU A 15 38.03 18.36 9.63
C GLU A 15 36.53 18.11 9.35
N VAL A 16 36.19 16.83 9.15
CA VAL A 16 35.12 16.23 9.93
C VAL A 16 35.48 16.65 11.35
N ASP A 17 34.85 17.72 11.85
CA ASP A 17 34.63 17.91 13.28
C ASP A 17 34.51 16.51 13.79
N SER A 18 35.53 16.05 14.52
CA SER A 18 35.57 14.71 15.05
C SER A 18 34.35 14.69 15.94
N ALA A 19 33.22 14.28 15.36
CA ALA A 19 31.94 14.19 16.01
C ALA A 19 32.33 13.33 17.19
N PRO A 20 32.30 13.91 18.40
CA PRO A 20 32.98 13.33 19.54
C PRO A 20 32.58 11.89 19.50
N VAL A 21 33.56 10.99 19.30
CA VAL A 21 33.33 9.55 19.36
C VAL A 21 32.45 9.42 20.59
N LEU A 22 31.19 9.07 20.37
CA LEU A 22 30.24 8.77 21.42
C LEU A 22 30.79 7.49 22.05
N ARG A 23 31.91 7.62 22.77
CA ARG A 23 32.09 6.94 24.04
C ARG A 23 30.82 7.32 24.76
N TYR A 24 29.93 6.35 24.87
CA TYR A 24 28.88 6.33 25.85
C TYR A 24 29.54 6.52 27.22
N HIS A 25 29.85 7.77 27.56
CA HIS A 25 30.19 8.18 28.90
C HIS A 25 28.86 8.18 29.62
N ILE A 26 28.61 7.06 30.31
CA ILE A 26 27.61 6.97 31.36
C ILE A 26 27.83 8.18 32.28
N PRO A 27 26.86 9.11 32.41
CA PRO A 27 27.02 10.24 33.30
C PRO A 27 27.02 9.72 34.74
N SER A 28 28.18 9.79 35.39
CA SER A 28 28.29 9.65 36.84
C SER A 28 27.49 10.79 37.48
N LEU A 29 26.40 10.42 38.15
CA LEU A 29 25.58 11.27 38.98
C LEU A 29 26.45 11.81 40.12
N THR A 30 27.00 13.02 39.97
CA THR A 30 27.44 13.82 41.11
C THR A 30 26.62 15.10 41.15
N SER A 31 25.59 15.07 42.00
CA SER A 31 24.75 16.22 42.30
C SER A 31 25.58 17.29 43.02
N LYS A 32 25.74 18.46 42.39
CA LYS A 32 26.02 19.70 43.14
C LYS A 32 24.77 20.56 43.11
N SER A 33 24.09 20.50 44.25
CA SER A 33 22.98 21.35 44.65
C SER A 33 23.40 22.82 44.66
N SER A 34 22.70 23.64 43.87
CA SER A 34 22.72 25.10 43.95
C SER A 34 21.26 25.55 44.00
N ASN A 35 20.73 25.66 45.21
CA ASN A 35 19.44 26.26 45.50
C ASN A 35 19.45 27.73 45.06
N LYS A 36 18.67 28.07 44.03
CA LYS A 36 18.33 29.46 43.72
C LYS A 36 16.81 29.61 43.64
N THR A 37 16.28 30.16 44.73
CA THR A 37 14.88 30.51 44.97
C THR A 37 14.34 31.39 43.84
N LYS A 38 13.28 30.95 43.17
CA LYS A 38 12.54 31.71 42.14
C LYS A 38 11.12 32.01 42.66
N PRO A 39 10.56 33.22 42.40
CA PRO A 39 9.27 33.64 42.93
C PRO A 39 8.09 32.95 42.21
N PRO A 40 6.89 32.92 42.84
CA PRO A 40 5.72 32.22 42.33
C PRO A 40 5.12 32.94 41.12
N SER A 41 5.31 32.37 39.93
CA SER A 41 4.63 32.82 38.70
C SER A 41 3.25 32.18 38.59
N LYS A 42 2.25 33.03 38.43
CA LYS A 42 0.84 32.72 38.19
C LYS A 42 0.65 31.63 37.13
N THR A 43 -0.05 30.58 37.52
CA THR A 43 -0.53 29.48 36.68
C THR A 43 -1.53 30.01 35.65
N GLN A 44 -1.11 30.11 34.38
CA GLN A 44 -2.04 30.13 33.26
C GLN A 44 -2.38 28.68 32.86
N PRO A 45 -3.61 28.39 32.43
CA PRO A 45 -3.98 27.08 31.93
C PRO A 45 -3.29 26.86 30.58
N GLU A 46 -2.21 26.10 30.56
CA GLU A 46 -1.57 25.63 29.34
C GLU A 46 -2.53 24.68 28.62
N THR A 47 -3.09 25.16 27.51
CA THR A 47 -3.81 24.35 26.54
C THR A 47 -2.82 23.33 25.96
N SER A 48 -2.83 22.12 26.50
CA SER A 48 -1.88 21.06 26.15
C SER A 48 -2.07 20.64 24.69
N ILE A 49 -1.20 21.12 23.80
CA ILE A 49 -1.09 20.61 22.44
C ILE A 49 -0.71 19.12 22.52
N PRO A 50 -1.37 18.22 21.78
CA PRO A 50 -1.08 16.79 21.83
C PRO A 50 0.39 16.54 21.48
N LYS A 51 1.10 15.88 22.41
CA LYS A 51 2.56 15.65 22.35
C LYS A 51 3.04 14.91 21.09
N SER A 52 2.18 14.12 20.43
CA SER A 52 2.62 13.35 19.25
C SER A 52 3.01 14.22 18.05
N ASN A 53 2.34 15.36 17.86
CA ASN A 53 2.62 16.26 16.74
C ASN A 53 3.99 16.96 16.87
N GLN A 54 4.47 17.20 18.09
CA GLN A 54 5.73 17.91 18.32
C GLN A 54 6.94 17.07 17.90
N GLU A 55 6.89 15.75 18.12
CA GLU A 55 7.99 14.85 17.75
C GLU A 55 8.09 14.65 16.22
N ASP A 56 6.96 14.58 15.51
CA ASP A 56 6.94 14.47 14.05
C ASP A 56 7.50 15.72 13.37
N ILE A 57 7.25 16.90 13.94
CA ILE A 57 7.85 18.17 13.48
C ILE A 57 9.36 18.15 13.71
N SER A 58 9.81 17.66 14.87
CA SER A 58 11.23 17.54 15.18
C SER A 58 11.97 16.59 14.22
N ASP A 59 11.34 15.46 13.86
CA ASP A 59 11.97 14.46 12.98
C ASP A 59 12.02 14.94 11.53
N SER A 60 10.95 15.58 11.06
CA SER A 60 10.93 16.24 9.75
C SER A 60 11.99 17.33 9.66
N ALA A 61 12.17 18.13 10.72
CA ALA A 61 13.22 19.15 10.79
C ALA A 61 14.63 18.52 10.78
N ALA A 62 14.83 17.39 11.48
CA ALA A 62 16.09 16.66 11.46
C ALA A 62 16.43 16.13 10.06
N ILE A 63 15.45 15.56 9.33
CA ILE A 63 15.63 15.14 7.93
C ILE A 63 16.02 16.32 7.04
N ALA A 64 15.33 17.46 7.17
CA ALA A 64 15.64 18.66 6.40
C ALA A 64 17.06 19.20 6.68
N ALA A 65 17.49 19.19 7.94
CA ALA A 65 18.84 19.57 8.32
C ALA A 65 19.91 18.66 7.69
N ILE A 66 19.70 17.34 7.70
CA ILE A 66 20.62 16.38 7.08
C ILE A 66 20.72 16.63 5.56
N ARG A 67 19.57 16.82 4.88
CA ARG A 67 19.55 17.13 3.45
C ARG A 67 20.30 18.42 3.12
N LYS A 68 20.15 19.44 3.96
CA LYS A 68 20.87 20.71 3.81
C LYS A 68 22.39 20.51 3.92
N VAL A 69 22.85 19.75 4.92
CA VAL A 69 24.29 19.42 5.08
C VAL A 69 24.84 18.68 3.87
N LYS A 70 24.08 17.73 3.30
CA LYS A 70 24.44 16.99 2.08
C LYS A 70 24.69 17.94 0.91
N ILE A 71 23.74 18.86 0.66
CA ILE A 71 23.85 19.88 -0.40
C ILE A 71 25.05 20.80 -0.15
N GLU A 72 25.23 21.29 1.08
CA GLU A 72 26.36 22.16 1.43
C GLU A 72 27.71 21.47 1.19
N ARG A 73 27.82 20.19 1.53
CA ARG A 73 29.04 19.40 1.28
C ARG A 73 29.29 19.22 -0.22
N GLU A 74 28.27 18.91 -1.01
CA GLU A 74 28.39 18.82 -2.46
C GLU A 74 28.84 20.16 -3.07
N VAL A 75 28.22 21.26 -2.65
CA VAL A 75 28.57 22.62 -3.12
C VAL A 75 30.02 22.95 -2.76
N LYS A 76 30.48 22.57 -1.57
CA LYS A 76 31.89 22.74 -1.14
C LYS A 76 32.85 21.85 -1.93
N TRP A 77 32.45 20.63 -2.29
CA TRP A 77 33.30 19.69 -3.03
C TRP A 77 33.44 20.02 -4.51
N ARG A 78 32.38 20.53 -5.15
CA ARG A 78 32.35 20.87 -6.59
C ARG A 78 33.56 21.69 -7.10
N PRO A 79 33.97 22.82 -6.48
CA PRO A 79 35.13 23.59 -6.96
C PRO A 79 36.44 22.80 -6.85
N THR A 80 36.60 21.99 -5.80
CA THR A 80 37.78 21.13 -5.62
C THR A 80 37.81 20.04 -6.69
N ALA A 81 36.69 19.35 -6.93
CA ALA A 81 36.56 18.35 -7.98
C ALA A 81 36.90 18.93 -9.37
N LYS A 82 36.37 20.12 -9.68
CA LYS A 82 36.67 20.83 -10.93
C LYS A 82 38.16 21.14 -11.06
N ARG A 83 38.82 21.59 -9.99
CA ARG A 83 40.27 21.84 -9.99
C ARG A 83 41.06 20.56 -10.31
N TYR A 84 40.68 19.41 -9.75
CA TYR A 84 41.30 18.12 -10.10
C TYR A 84 41.08 17.77 -11.57
N GLU A 85 39.86 17.93 -12.08
CA GLU A 85 39.52 17.66 -13.48
C GLU A 85 40.32 18.53 -14.45
N ASP A 86 40.43 19.84 -14.17
CA ASP A 86 41.20 20.79 -14.97
C ASP A 86 42.69 20.41 -15.00
N ILE A 87 43.27 20.06 -13.84
CA ILE A 87 44.68 19.61 -13.76
C ILE A 87 44.88 18.31 -14.52
N ILE A 88 43.99 17.32 -14.36
CA ILE A 88 44.05 16.04 -15.07
C ILE A 88 43.96 16.28 -16.59
N PHE A 89 43.11 17.19 -17.02
CA PHE A 89 42.95 17.54 -18.42
C PHE A 89 44.23 18.13 -19.01
N GLU A 90 44.83 19.14 -18.37
CA GLU A 90 46.07 19.75 -18.85
C GLU A 90 47.23 18.74 -18.87
N GLN A 91 47.34 17.91 -17.83
CA GLN A 91 48.35 16.84 -17.76
C GLN A 91 48.17 15.80 -18.88
N LYS A 92 46.94 15.39 -19.21
CA LYS A 92 46.65 14.51 -20.36
C LYS A 92 47.06 15.14 -21.69
N ARG A 93 46.80 16.44 -21.86
CA ARG A 93 47.22 17.19 -23.04
C ARG A 93 48.73 17.21 -23.19
N GLU A 94 49.46 17.51 -22.12
CA GLU A 94 50.93 17.52 -22.13
C GLU A 94 51.53 16.13 -22.41
N VAL A 95 50.97 15.08 -21.80
CA VAL A 95 51.34 13.68 -22.09
C VAL A 95 51.17 13.36 -23.57
N THR A 96 50.08 13.83 -24.19
CA THR A 96 49.80 13.59 -25.61
C THR A 96 50.79 14.33 -26.51
N ARG A 97 51.11 15.60 -26.17
CA ARG A 97 52.16 16.37 -26.86
C ARG A 97 53.53 15.68 -26.77
N LEU A 98 53.96 15.28 -25.58
CA LEU A 98 55.25 14.62 -25.37
C LEU A 98 55.35 13.28 -26.13
N LYS A 99 54.27 12.49 -26.15
CA LYS A 99 54.22 11.25 -26.94
C LYS A 99 54.39 11.51 -28.43
N LYS A 100 53.75 12.56 -28.96
CA LYS A 100 53.91 12.96 -30.36
C LYS A 100 55.35 13.38 -30.65
N ASP A 101 55.91 14.25 -29.82
CA ASP A 101 57.30 14.71 -29.97
C ASP A 101 58.32 13.55 -29.95
N ILE A 102 58.14 12.56 -29.08
CA ILE A 102 59.00 11.36 -29.03
C ILE A 102 58.84 10.54 -30.32
N LYS A 103 57.59 10.38 -30.79
CA LYS A 103 57.32 9.68 -32.05
C LYS A 103 57.96 10.38 -33.24
N ASP A 104 57.86 11.70 -33.33
CA ASP A 104 58.47 12.49 -34.41
C ASP A 104 60.00 12.30 -34.42
N LEU A 105 60.65 12.21 -33.25
CA LEU A 105 62.08 11.88 -33.12
C LEU A 105 62.40 10.45 -33.59
N ASP A 106 61.55 9.48 -33.27
CA ASP A 106 61.69 8.10 -33.73
C ASP A 106 61.49 7.97 -35.25
N ASP A 107 60.54 8.69 -35.82
CA ASP A 107 60.28 8.71 -37.25
C ASP A 107 61.48 9.31 -38.02
N ILE A 108 62.14 10.34 -37.47
CA ILE A 108 63.41 10.86 -38.02
C ILE A 108 64.49 9.76 -37.99
N LYS A 109 64.66 9.07 -36.85
CA LYS A 109 65.66 8.00 -36.72
C LYS A 109 65.39 6.86 -37.71
N ILE A 110 64.13 6.46 -37.90
CA ILE A 110 63.74 5.44 -38.87
C ILE A 110 64.07 5.90 -40.29
N ARG A 111 63.79 7.16 -40.64
CA ARG A 111 64.12 7.73 -41.95
C ARG A 111 65.63 7.74 -42.20
N GLU A 112 66.42 8.17 -41.22
CA GLU A 112 67.89 8.17 -41.33
C GLU A 112 68.47 6.77 -41.48
N LEU A 113 67.89 5.78 -40.80
CA LEU A 113 68.28 4.38 -40.97
C LEU A 113 67.89 3.87 -42.36
N ALA A 114 66.71 4.23 -42.86
CA ALA A 114 66.29 3.88 -44.22
C ALA A 114 67.20 4.52 -45.28
N GLU A 115 67.59 5.78 -45.11
CA GLU A 115 68.54 6.48 -45.99
C GLU A 115 69.92 5.83 -45.96
N GLN A 116 70.42 5.40 -44.79
CA GLN A 116 71.67 4.66 -44.67
C GLN A 116 71.60 3.28 -45.34
N VAL A 117 70.51 2.53 -45.13
CA VAL A 117 70.30 1.23 -45.79
C VAL A 117 70.21 1.41 -47.30
N ALA A 118 69.51 2.43 -47.78
CA ALA A 118 69.43 2.77 -49.20
C ALA A 118 70.81 3.17 -49.76
N ALA A 119 71.59 3.97 -49.03
CA ALA A 119 72.94 4.36 -49.43
C ALA A 119 73.91 3.16 -49.48
N ASN A 120 73.74 2.19 -48.59
CA ASN A 120 74.55 0.96 -48.53
C ASN A 120 74.02 -0.17 -49.43
N SER A 121 72.95 0.06 -50.19
CA SER A 121 72.36 -0.95 -51.07
C SER A 121 73.20 -1.15 -52.33
N TRP A 122 73.17 -2.36 -52.89
CA TRP A 122 73.93 -2.68 -54.10
C TRP A 122 73.51 -1.83 -55.32
N SER A 123 72.24 -1.42 -55.41
CA SER A 123 71.78 -0.51 -56.47
C SER A 123 72.43 0.87 -56.36
N ALA A 124 72.63 1.40 -55.15
CA ALA A 124 73.38 2.64 -54.95
C ALA A 124 74.85 2.49 -55.42
N TRP A 125 75.46 1.32 -55.23
CA TRP A 125 76.79 1.01 -55.75
C TRP A 125 76.81 0.95 -57.29
N ILE A 126 75.83 0.32 -57.93
CA ILE A 126 75.73 0.22 -59.41
C ILE A 126 75.59 1.62 -60.04
N PHE A 127 74.77 2.49 -59.47
CA PHE A 127 74.55 3.86 -60.00
C PHE A 127 75.59 4.88 -59.49
N SER A 128 76.52 4.49 -58.63
CA SER A 128 77.51 5.40 -58.03
C SER A 128 78.45 6.06 -59.04
N SER A 129 78.71 5.42 -60.19
CA SER A 129 79.59 5.96 -61.24
C SER A 129 78.97 7.15 -61.96
N LEU A 130 77.65 7.16 -62.10
CA LEU A 130 76.88 8.22 -62.76
C LEU A 130 76.58 9.38 -61.81
N HIS A 131 76.52 9.12 -60.51
CA HIS A 131 76.26 10.12 -59.47
C HIS A 131 77.38 10.07 -58.44
N LYS A 132 78.54 10.65 -58.78
CA LYS A 132 79.60 10.91 -57.80
C LYS A 132 79.05 11.85 -56.73
N LYS A 133 78.51 11.29 -55.64
CA LYS A 133 78.20 12.07 -54.46
C LYS A 133 79.53 12.66 -53.96
N PRO A 134 79.56 13.96 -53.60
CA PRO A 134 80.73 14.51 -52.94
C PRO A 134 81.03 13.66 -51.72
N VAL A 135 82.30 13.27 -51.56
CA VAL A 135 82.77 12.58 -50.36
C VAL A 135 82.40 13.49 -49.19
N GLU A 136 81.45 13.05 -48.37
CA GLU A 136 81.08 13.77 -47.15
C GLU A 136 82.37 14.03 -46.38
N SER A 137 82.67 15.31 -46.15
CA SER A 137 83.84 15.69 -45.38
C SER A 137 83.77 15.05 -43.99
N GLU A 138 84.93 14.76 -43.41
CA GLU A 138 85.00 14.21 -42.06
C GLU A 138 84.24 15.10 -41.05
N GLU A 139 84.30 16.42 -41.25
CA GLU A 139 83.55 17.42 -40.49
C GLU A 139 82.02 17.25 -40.62
N GLU A 140 81.49 16.91 -41.80
CA GLU A 140 80.05 16.67 -41.97
C GLU A 140 79.59 15.40 -41.26
N LYS A 141 80.44 14.36 -41.22
CA LYS A 141 80.15 13.13 -40.46
C LYS A 141 80.13 13.41 -38.97
N GLU A 142 81.08 14.19 -38.46
CA GLU A 142 81.13 14.61 -37.06
C GLU A 142 79.89 15.46 -36.70
N ARG A 143 79.51 16.41 -37.55
CA ARG A 143 78.29 17.21 -37.37
C ARG A 143 77.04 16.32 -37.28
N LYS A 144 76.85 15.38 -38.22
CA LYS A 144 75.72 14.44 -38.19
C LYS A 144 75.74 13.52 -36.96
N SER A 145 76.92 13.09 -36.52
CA SER A 145 77.08 12.28 -35.30
C SER A 145 76.63 13.06 -34.06
N ASN A 146 77.07 14.32 -33.94
CA ASN A 146 76.68 15.21 -32.85
C ASN A 146 75.17 15.48 -32.86
N GLU A 147 74.58 15.74 -34.03
CA GLU A 147 73.12 15.90 -34.16
C GLU A 147 72.34 14.64 -33.72
N ARG A 148 72.84 13.44 -34.04
CA ARG A 148 72.21 12.18 -33.58
C ARG A 148 72.28 12.05 -32.05
N LEU A 149 73.41 12.44 -31.46
CA LEU A 149 73.60 12.41 -30.02
C LEU A 149 72.65 13.41 -29.33
N ASP A 150 72.53 14.62 -29.86
CA ASP A 150 71.62 15.65 -29.36
C ASP A 150 70.16 15.19 -29.45
N ARG A 151 69.77 14.54 -30.56
CA ARG A 151 68.43 13.94 -30.70
C ARG A 151 68.18 12.84 -29.67
N LEU A 152 69.17 11.98 -29.41
CA LEU A 152 69.07 10.93 -28.39
C LEU A 152 68.91 11.52 -27.00
N HIS A 153 69.70 12.54 -26.65
CA HIS A 153 69.59 13.24 -25.37
C HIS A 153 68.23 13.94 -25.22
N SER A 154 67.79 14.66 -26.25
CA SER A 154 66.46 15.29 -26.27
C SER A 154 65.35 14.24 -26.08
N LYS A 155 65.42 13.09 -26.75
CA LYS A 155 64.47 11.99 -26.57
C LYS A 155 64.45 11.50 -25.12
N ASN A 156 65.62 11.15 -24.56
CA ASN A 156 65.72 10.64 -23.19
C ASN A 156 65.17 11.64 -22.16
N VAL A 157 65.41 12.94 -22.35
CA VAL A 157 64.84 13.99 -21.48
C VAL A 157 63.31 14.01 -21.61
N LYS A 158 62.77 13.99 -22.83
CA LYS A 158 61.32 13.96 -23.06
C LYS A 158 60.66 12.71 -22.49
N GLU A 159 61.30 11.54 -22.57
CA GLU A 159 60.81 10.29 -21.97
C GLU A 159 60.73 10.37 -20.45
N LYS A 160 61.77 10.89 -19.78
CA LYS A 160 61.76 11.09 -18.32
C LYS A 160 60.66 12.08 -17.90
N VAL A 161 60.48 13.17 -18.67
CA VAL A 161 59.39 14.13 -18.41
C VAL A 161 58.03 13.46 -18.61
N LEU A 162 57.87 12.65 -19.67
CA LEU A 162 56.64 11.89 -19.92
C LEU A 162 56.31 10.94 -18.76
N GLU A 163 57.29 10.18 -18.26
CA GLU A 163 57.11 9.30 -17.12
C GLU A 163 56.70 10.08 -15.86
N SER A 164 57.37 11.21 -15.58
CA SER A 164 57.00 12.09 -14.47
C SER A 164 55.58 12.67 -14.60
N LYS A 165 55.12 12.97 -15.82
CA LYS A 165 53.76 13.49 -16.06
C LYS A 165 52.71 12.37 -15.91
N MET A 166 53.03 11.16 -16.33
CA MET A 166 52.15 10.00 -16.14
C MET A 166 51.99 9.64 -14.66
N THR A 167 53.04 9.73 -13.84
CA THR A 167 52.93 9.51 -12.39
C THR A 167 52.10 10.60 -11.71
N GLN A 168 52.30 11.87 -12.07
CA GLN A 168 51.44 12.97 -11.60
C GLN A 168 49.98 12.74 -11.96
N LEU A 169 49.67 12.36 -13.20
CA LEU A 169 48.31 12.06 -13.64
C LEU A 169 47.67 10.95 -12.80
N ARG A 170 48.40 9.88 -12.47
CA ARG A 170 47.92 8.82 -11.57
C ARG A 170 47.64 9.35 -10.16
N GLN A 171 48.52 10.20 -9.63
CA GLN A 171 48.33 10.81 -8.30
C GLN A 171 47.09 11.70 -8.25
N TRP A 172 46.91 12.60 -9.23
CA TRP A 172 45.73 13.47 -9.32
C TRP A 172 44.45 12.67 -9.54
N GLY A 173 44.48 11.65 -10.41
CA GLY A 173 43.34 10.75 -10.63
C GLY A 173 42.96 9.98 -9.38
N LYS A 174 43.94 9.51 -8.60
CA LYS A 174 43.70 8.89 -7.30
C LYS A 174 43.06 9.87 -6.32
N GLY A 175 43.60 11.09 -6.19
CA GLY A 175 43.06 12.11 -5.28
C GLY A 175 41.61 12.51 -5.60
N LEU A 176 41.26 12.63 -6.88
CA LEU A 176 39.88 12.88 -7.31
C LEU A 176 38.95 11.73 -6.89
N LYS A 177 39.38 10.48 -7.12
CA LYS A 177 38.60 9.30 -6.77
C LYS A 177 38.43 9.15 -5.26
N ASP A 178 39.52 9.28 -4.49
CA ASP A 178 39.48 9.20 -3.03
C ASP A 178 38.51 10.24 -2.45
N GLY A 179 38.50 11.47 -3.00
CA GLY A 179 37.54 12.50 -2.58
C GLY A 179 36.08 12.19 -2.95
N GLN A 180 35.84 11.58 -4.11
CA GLN A 180 34.50 11.09 -4.49
C GLN A 180 34.03 9.97 -3.57
N ASP A 181 34.91 9.02 -3.24
CA ASP A 181 34.60 7.89 -2.35
C ASP A 181 34.27 8.38 -0.93
N VAL A 182 35.01 9.37 -0.39
CA VAL A 182 34.70 10.00 0.90
C VAL A 182 33.33 10.67 0.89
N LEU A 183 33.00 11.41 -0.18
CA LEU A 183 31.69 12.05 -0.32
C LEU A 183 30.56 11.01 -0.37
N ALA A 184 30.76 9.93 -1.13
CA ALA A 184 29.79 8.84 -1.25
C ALA A 184 29.53 8.15 0.10
N ILE A 185 30.58 7.80 0.85
CA ILE A 185 30.45 7.21 2.19
C ILE A 185 29.69 8.15 3.14
N ALA A 186 29.99 9.45 3.10
CA ALA A 186 29.27 10.43 3.93
C ALA A 186 27.78 10.50 3.57
N HIS A 187 27.44 10.42 2.28
CA HIS A 187 26.05 10.38 1.81
C HIS A 187 25.32 9.12 2.27
N GLU A 188 25.96 7.94 2.20
CA GLU A 188 25.37 6.69 2.67
C GLU A 188 25.03 6.72 4.17
N ILE A 189 25.92 7.28 4.99
CA ILE A 189 25.69 7.45 6.43
C ILE A 189 24.49 8.38 6.68
N GLU A 190 24.39 9.47 5.93
CA GLU A 190 23.30 10.44 6.04
C GLU A 190 21.97 9.88 5.56
N ASP A 191 21.97 9.12 4.47
CA ASP A 191 20.79 8.44 3.94
C ASP A 191 20.29 7.38 4.94
N GLY A 192 21.19 6.66 5.62
CA GLY A 192 20.84 5.78 6.73
C GLY A 192 20.16 6.51 7.90
N LYS A 193 20.63 7.72 8.25
CA LYS A 193 19.99 8.56 9.28
C LYS A 193 18.60 9.05 8.83
N ILE A 194 18.46 9.45 7.57
CA ILE A 194 17.16 9.87 7.00
C ILE A 194 16.16 8.71 7.11
N LEU A 195 16.55 7.51 6.67
CA LEU A 195 15.70 6.31 6.76
C LEU A 195 15.29 5.98 8.19
N PHE A 196 16.19 6.16 9.16
CA PHE A 196 15.87 6.00 10.57
C PHE A 196 14.74 6.93 11.03
N TYR A 197 14.83 8.23 10.72
CA TYR A 197 13.78 9.20 11.08
C TYR A 197 12.47 8.93 10.33
N GLU A 198 12.54 8.60 9.04
CA GLU A 198 11.35 8.27 8.24
C GLU A 198 10.62 7.04 8.79
N ASN A 199 11.35 5.99 9.17
CA ASN A 199 10.77 4.81 9.80
C ASN A 199 10.14 5.12 11.16
N ARG A 200 10.75 6.01 11.95
CA ARG A 200 10.19 6.46 13.24
C ARG A 200 8.87 7.21 13.07
N ILE A 201 8.82 8.13 12.10
CA ILE A 201 7.60 8.85 11.72
C ILE A 201 6.53 7.85 11.25
N ARG A 202 6.88 6.91 10.36
CA ARG A 202 5.95 5.89 9.85
C ARG A 202 5.37 5.03 10.98
N ALA A 203 6.24 4.52 11.87
CA ALA A 203 5.81 3.69 13.00
C ALA A 203 4.91 4.45 14.00
N ARG A 204 5.05 5.77 14.14
CA ARG A 204 4.09 6.59 14.92
C ARG A 204 2.74 6.67 14.22
N ARG A 205 2.72 7.01 12.92
CA ARG A 205 1.47 7.10 12.15
C ARG A 205 0.70 5.77 12.13
N ASP A 206 1.41 4.65 11.99
CA ASP A 206 0.80 3.32 12.00
C ASP A 206 0.16 3.01 13.36
N ARG A 207 0.81 3.38 14.47
CA ARG A 207 0.24 3.24 15.82
C ARG A 207 -0.99 4.12 16.03
N GLU A 208 -0.98 5.36 15.54
CA GLU A 208 -2.15 6.25 15.63
C GLU A 208 -3.33 5.73 14.79
N LEU A 209 -3.07 5.19 13.60
CA LEU A 209 -4.10 4.57 12.76
C LEU A 209 -4.67 3.30 13.40
N GLU A 210 -3.81 2.48 14.01
CA GLU A 210 -4.20 1.31 14.78
C GLU A 210 -5.11 1.67 15.96
N GLU A 211 -4.71 2.68 16.74
CA GLU A 211 -5.47 3.14 17.90
C GLU A 211 -6.84 3.70 17.48
N LYS A 212 -6.88 4.51 16.42
CA LYS A 212 -8.14 5.00 15.83
C LYS A 212 -9.04 3.85 15.38
N ARG A 213 -8.48 2.80 14.76
CA ARG A 213 -9.24 1.63 14.35
C ARG A 213 -9.83 0.89 15.55
N ARG A 214 -9.04 0.70 16.61
CA ARG A 214 -9.51 0.07 17.86
C ARG A 214 -10.57 0.91 18.57
N GLU A 215 -10.47 2.23 18.54
CA GLU A 215 -11.52 3.10 19.11
C GLU A 215 -12.82 2.97 18.32
N VAL A 216 -12.76 3.00 16.99
CA VAL A 216 -13.95 2.80 16.13
C VAL A 216 -14.59 1.43 16.39
N GLU A 217 -13.78 0.38 16.53
CA GLU A 217 -14.25 -0.97 16.87
C GLU A 217 -14.89 -1.01 18.26
N ARG A 218 -14.27 -0.43 19.28
CA ARG A 218 -14.84 -0.33 20.64
C ARG A 218 -16.18 0.42 20.65
N VAL A 219 -16.30 1.50 19.88
CA VAL A 219 -17.56 2.24 19.74
C VAL A 219 -18.62 1.37 19.06
N ARG A 220 -18.25 0.65 18.00
CA ARG A 220 -19.16 -0.25 17.27
C ARG A 220 -19.63 -1.40 18.16
N ASP A 221 -18.73 -2.06 18.87
CA ASP A 221 -19.05 -3.17 19.78
C ASP A 221 -19.90 -2.69 20.96
N GLY A 222 -19.58 -1.51 21.50
CA GLY A 222 -20.40 -0.86 22.52
C GLY A 222 -21.81 -0.55 22.04
N ALA A 223 -21.98 -0.11 20.78
CA ALA A 223 -23.29 0.11 20.18
C ALA A 223 -24.06 -1.20 19.99
N LEU A 224 -23.41 -2.24 19.47
CA LEU A 224 -24.00 -3.57 19.29
C LEU A 224 -24.43 -4.19 20.62
N LYS A 225 -23.61 -4.05 21.67
CA LYS A 225 -23.95 -4.54 23.01
C LYS A 225 -25.19 -3.83 23.57
N LYS A 226 -25.26 -2.50 23.46
CA LYS A 226 -26.42 -1.72 23.88
C LYS A 226 -27.69 -2.08 23.08
N GLU A 227 -27.56 -2.39 21.79
CA GLU A 227 -28.68 -2.84 20.98
C GLU A 227 -29.19 -4.22 21.43
N ARG A 228 -28.29 -5.16 21.70
CA ARG A 228 -28.66 -6.48 22.27
C ARG A 228 -29.33 -6.35 23.62
N GLU A 229 -28.76 -5.57 24.55
CA GLU A 229 -29.35 -5.34 25.87
C GLU A 229 -30.76 -4.73 25.78
N LYS A 230 -31.00 -3.81 24.81
CA LYS A 230 -32.35 -3.28 24.55
C LYS A 230 -33.30 -4.36 24.07
N ARG A 231 -32.88 -5.18 23.10
CA ARG A 231 -33.69 -6.29 22.57
C ARG A 231 -34.04 -7.30 23.66
N ASP A 232 -33.05 -7.72 24.45
CA ASP A 232 -33.25 -8.68 25.54
C ASP A 232 -34.20 -8.11 26.60
N LYS A 233 -34.12 -6.81 26.89
CA LYS A 233 -35.04 -6.12 27.80
C LYS A 233 -36.47 -6.08 27.22
N GLU A 234 -36.63 -5.73 25.95
CA GLU A 234 -37.92 -5.71 25.26
C GLU A 234 -38.55 -7.12 25.21
N GLU A 235 -37.76 -8.16 24.95
CA GLU A 235 -38.20 -9.56 24.97
C GLU A 235 -38.63 -9.99 26.38
N ALA A 236 -37.87 -9.65 27.42
CA ALA A 236 -38.24 -9.92 28.81
C ALA A 236 -39.52 -9.18 29.23
N GLU A 237 -39.68 -7.91 28.83
CA GLU A 237 -40.91 -7.15 29.05
C GLU A 237 -42.10 -7.75 28.29
N CYS A 238 -41.90 -8.25 27.07
CA CYS A 238 -42.93 -8.94 26.31
C CYS A 238 -43.35 -10.25 27.00
N LEU A 239 -42.39 -11.05 27.46
CA LEU A 239 -42.64 -12.32 28.14
C LEU A 239 -43.36 -12.12 29.48
N THR A 240 -42.96 -11.11 30.25
CA THR A 240 -43.65 -10.78 31.52
C THR A 240 -45.09 -10.32 31.28
N LYS A 241 -45.34 -9.48 30.27
CA LYS A 241 -46.71 -9.09 29.86
C LYS A 241 -47.53 -10.30 29.40
N TYR A 242 -46.93 -11.21 28.64
CA TYR A 242 -47.59 -12.44 28.20
C TYR A 242 -48.00 -13.33 29.39
N HIS A 243 -47.10 -13.54 30.36
CA HIS A 243 -47.42 -14.32 31.56
C HIS A 243 -48.50 -13.66 32.42
N ALA A 244 -48.47 -12.33 32.58
CA ALA A 244 -49.50 -11.59 33.31
C ALA A 244 -50.86 -11.71 32.62
N ALA A 245 -50.92 -11.56 31.30
CA ALA A 245 -52.15 -11.73 30.52
C ALA A 245 -52.69 -13.16 30.61
N ARG A 246 -51.80 -14.17 30.59
CA ARG A 246 -52.20 -15.58 30.75
C ARG A 246 -52.81 -15.84 32.12
N LYS A 247 -52.17 -15.36 33.19
CA LYS A 247 -52.73 -15.46 34.55
C LYS A 247 -54.09 -14.79 34.67
N LEU A 248 -54.23 -13.57 34.13
CA LEU A 248 -55.51 -12.86 34.15
C LEU A 248 -56.61 -13.64 33.42
N ARG A 249 -56.27 -14.27 32.29
CA ARG A 249 -57.19 -15.12 31.55
C ARG A 249 -57.57 -16.39 32.32
N GLU A 250 -56.60 -17.06 32.94
CA GLU A 250 -56.84 -18.21 33.82
C GLU A 250 -57.74 -17.83 35.00
N GLU A 251 -57.53 -16.66 35.63
CA GLU A 251 -58.38 -16.13 36.70
C GLU A 251 -59.80 -15.79 36.22
N GLN A 252 -59.95 -15.19 35.04
CA GLN A 252 -61.25 -14.91 34.42
C GLN A 252 -61.99 -16.20 34.06
N GLU A 253 -61.30 -17.19 33.50
CA GLU A 253 -61.88 -18.49 33.16
C GLU A 253 -62.31 -19.24 34.44
N ALA A 254 -61.48 -19.24 35.50
CA ALA A 254 -61.83 -19.82 36.79
C ALA A 254 -63.01 -19.10 37.48
N ALA A 255 -63.07 -17.76 37.39
CA ALA A 255 -64.20 -16.99 37.90
C ALA A 255 -65.49 -17.27 37.10
N ALA A 256 -65.39 -17.39 35.78
CA ALA A 256 -66.51 -17.76 34.92
C ALA A 256 -66.96 -19.21 35.16
N GLU A 257 -66.04 -20.13 35.42
CA GLU A 257 -66.34 -21.50 35.80
C GLU A 257 -67.06 -21.56 37.15
N LYS A 258 -66.56 -20.86 38.18
CA LYS A 258 -67.28 -20.73 39.47
C LYS A 258 -68.69 -20.17 39.29
N LEU A 259 -68.84 -19.12 38.48
CA LEU A 259 -70.15 -18.56 38.19
C LEU A 259 -71.07 -19.56 37.47
N ARG A 260 -70.53 -20.37 36.55
CA ARG A 260 -71.28 -21.46 35.89
C ARG A 260 -71.64 -22.58 36.86
N GLU A 261 -70.74 -22.97 37.75
CA GLU A 261 -70.99 -23.98 38.78
C GLU A 261 -72.07 -23.51 39.76
N ASP A 262 -72.00 -22.26 40.21
CA ASP A 262 -73.01 -21.65 41.07
C ASP A 262 -74.36 -21.55 40.34
N ALA A 263 -74.37 -21.09 39.08
CA ALA A 263 -75.57 -21.09 38.26
C ALA A 263 -76.11 -22.50 38.00
N ALA A 264 -75.25 -23.51 37.86
CA ALA A 264 -75.63 -24.92 37.73
C ALA A 264 -76.12 -25.49 39.06
N ARG A 265 -75.62 -25.02 40.21
CA ARG A 265 -76.11 -25.39 41.54
C ARG A 265 -77.49 -24.81 41.78
N VAL A 266 -77.70 -23.53 41.43
CA VAL A 266 -79.02 -22.88 41.47
C VAL A 266 -79.98 -23.56 40.50
N ARG A 267 -79.55 -23.85 39.27
CA ARG A 267 -80.35 -24.65 38.32
C ARG A 267 -80.65 -26.03 38.85
N ARG A 268 -79.70 -26.75 39.46
CA ARG A 268 -79.97 -28.05 40.09
C ARG A 268 -80.97 -27.94 41.23
N MET A 269 -80.91 -26.90 42.06
CA MET A 269 -81.93 -26.68 43.09
C MET A 269 -83.30 -26.38 42.48
N GLN A 270 -83.35 -25.56 41.42
CA GLN A 270 -84.58 -25.28 40.68
C GLN A 270 -85.11 -26.54 39.98
N GLU A 271 -84.29 -27.26 39.24
CA GLU A 271 -84.59 -28.52 38.58
C GLU A 271 -84.95 -29.62 39.57
N GLU A 272 -84.35 -29.69 40.76
CA GLU A 272 -84.76 -30.65 41.78
C GLU A 272 -86.12 -30.24 42.38
N SER A 273 -86.37 -28.94 42.56
CA SER A 273 -87.69 -28.45 42.99
C SER A 273 -88.78 -28.69 41.92
N THR A 274 -88.46 -28.45 40.64
CA THR A 274 -89.37 -28.70 39.52
C THR A 274 -89.44 -30.18 39.18
N ALA A 275 -88.38 -30.97 39.33
CA ALA A 275 -88.39 -32.43 39.18
C ALA A 275 -89.17 -33.07 40.31
N ARG A 276 -89.09 -32.61 41.56
CA ARG A 276 -90.02 -33.05 42.62
C ARG A 276 -91.47 -32.74 42.25
N PHE A 277 -91.73 -31.59 41.64
CA PHE A 277 -93.05 -31.23 41.11
C PHE A 277 -93.47 -32.09 39.89
N TYR A 278 -92.56 -32.34 38.95
CA TYR A 278 -92.79 -33.15 37.74
C TYR A 278 -92.78 -34.65 38.02
N GLU A 279 -92.10 -35.14 39.06
CA GLU A 279 -92.09 -36.53 39.53
C GLU A 279 -93.37 -36.85 40.30
N GLN A 280 -93.94 -35.84 40.96
CA GLN A 280 -95.34 -35.86 41.41
C GLN A 280 -96.29 -36.01 40.20
N GLN A 281 -95.98 -35.40 39.06
CA GLN A 281 -96.74 -35.54 37.80
C GLN A 281 -96.44 -36.85 37.03
N ARG A 282 -95.20 -37.34 37.03
CA ARG A 282 -94.70 -38.51 36.27
C ARG A 282 -94.95 -39.86 36.95
N ARG A 283 -95.68 -39.90 38.08
CA ARG A 283 -96.43 -41.10 38.48
C ARG A 283 -97.47 -41.51 37.42
N HIS A 284 -97.74 -40.66 36.44
CA HIS A 284 -98.49 -40.99 35.23
C HIS A 284 -97.59 -40.87 34.00
N GLN A 285 -97.45 -41.97 33.25
CA GLN A 285 -96.92 -42.08 31.88
C GLN A 285 -95.42 -42.41 31.71
N THR A 286 -95.20 -43.58 31.10
CA THR A 286 -93.94 -44.12 30.56
C THR A 286 -93.99 -44.13 29.01
N PRO A 287 -92.94 -44.58 28.27
CA PRO A 287 -92.10 -43.81 27.34
C PRO A 287 -92.40 -44.26 25.86
N PRO A 288 -91.63 -43.99 24.75
CA PRO A 288 -90.24 -44.47 24.53
C PRO A 288 -89.33 -43.75 23.48
N VAL A 289 -88.02 -44.01 23.58
CA VAL A 289 -87.03 -44.43 22.53
C VAL A 289 -86.80 -43.62 21.23
N GLY A 290 -85.52 -43.27 20.96
CA GLY A 290 -84.82 -43.81 19.76
C GLY A 290 -84.05 -42.86 18.81
N GLY A 291 -82.79 -43.24 18.50
CA GLY A 291 -82.10 -43.04 17.20
C GLY A 291 -81.20 -41.80 17.08
N SER A 292 -79.85 -41.89 17.14
CA SER A 292 -78.89 -42.47 16.19
C SER A 292 -78.89 -41.82 14.80
N SER A 293 -77.76 -41.23 14.37
CA SER A 293 -77.23 -41.50 13.03
C SER A 293 -75.81 -40.94 12.84
N ARG A 294 -74.88 -41.83 12.45
CA ARG A 294 -73.56 -41.54 11.88
C ARG A 294 -73.68 -41.39 10.35
N TYR A 295 -72.53 -41.09 9.74
CA TYR A 295 -72.17 -41.11 8.31
C TYR A 295 -72.17 -39.76 7.61
N SER A 296 -71.03 -39.39 7.02
CA SER A 296 -70.91 -39.49 5.55
C SER A 296 -69.46 -39.31 5.08
N ARG A 297 -68.96 -40.34 4.38
CA ARG A 297 -67.81 -40.28 3.45
C ARG A 297 -68.19 -39.41 2.25
N ARG A 298 -67.21 -38.74 1.63
CA ARG A 298 -67.05 -38.67 0.15
C ARG A 298 -65.70 -38.05 -0.27
N LYS A 299 -64.91 -38.85 -0.99
CA LYS A 299 -64.00 -38.45 -2.10
C LYS A 299 -64.88 -38.11 -3.33
N PRO A 300 -64.45 -37.22 -4.25
CA PRO A 300 -63.72 -37.64 -5.49
C PRO A 300 -62.64 -36.62 -5.93
N GLU A 301 -61.48 -37.06 -6.44
CA GLU A 301 -61.07 -37.20 -7.86
C GLU A 301 -60.81 -35.92 -8.69
N ARG A 302 -59.58 -35.86 -9.20
CA ARG A 302 -59.07 -35.27 -10.46
C ARG A 302 -59.12 -33.73 -10.64
N GLY A 303 -57.99 -33.11 -10.33
CA GLY A 303 -56.98 -32.90 -11.38
C GLY A 303 -57.02 -31.60 -12.19
N SER A 304 -57.40 -30.46 -11.63
CA SER A 304 -56.82 -29.18 -12.08
C SER A 304 -55.53 -28.96 -11.28
N CYS A 305 -54.38 -28.89 -11.94
CA CYS A 305 -53.16 -28.48 -11.25
C CYS A 305 -53.31 -27.01 -10.87
N ILE A 306 -53.68 -26.77 -9.62
CA ILE A 306 -53.60 -25.44 -9.05
C ILE A 306 -52.11 -25.21 -8.77
N HIS A 307 -51.44 -24.38 -9.59
CA HIS A 307 -50.03 -24.00 -9.45
C HIS A 307 -49.71 -23.19 -8.16
N ASN A 308 -50.57 -23.29 -7.15
CA ASN A 308 -50.44 -22.64 -5.85
C ASN A 308 -49.53 -23.46 -4.94
N GLY A 309 -48.57 -22.78 -4.32
CA GLY A 309 -47.69 -23.38 -3.33
C GLY A 309 -46.22 -23.10 -3.60
N TRP A 310 -45.38 -23.62 -2.73
CA TRP A 310 -43.93 -23.53 -2.86
C TRP A 310 -43.44 -24.52 -3.92
N TRP A 311 -42.63 -24.05 -4.87
CA TRP A 311 -42.04 -24.91 -5.89
C TRP A 311 -40.59 -25.19 -5.48
N PRO A 312 -40.19 -26.46 -5.29
CA PRO A 312 -38.80 -26.79 -4.99
C PRO A 312 -37.86 -26.38 -6.15
N LYS A 313 -36.66 -25.94 -5.77
CA LYS A 313 -35.57 -25.66 -6.70
C LYS A 313 -35.00 -26.98 -7.20
N VAL A 314 -34.86 -27.10 -8.52
CA VAL A 314 -34.19 -28.21 -9.19
C VAL A 314 -32.97 -27.63 -9.89
N GLU A 315 -31.78 -28.02 -9.43
CA GLU A 315 -30.50 -27.64 -10.02
C GLU A 315 -30.11 -28.65 -11.09
N ALA A 316 -29.29 -28.23 -12.05
CA ALA A 316 -28.73 -29.16 -13.03
C ALA A 316 -27.74 -30.12 -12.33
N GLU A 317 -27.65 -31.37 -12.82
CA GLU A 317 -26.79 -32.40 -12.23
C GLU A 317 -25.29 -32.09 -12.37
N SER A 318 -24.91 -31.28 -13.37
CA SER A 318 -23.55 -30.79 -13.56
C SER A 318 -23.54 -29.27 -13.70
N SER A 319 -22.42 -28.61 -13.36
CA SER A 319 -22.25 -27.16 -13.51
C SER A 319 -22.24 -26.69 -14.98
N TRP A 320 -22.17 -27.62 -15.93
CA TRP A 320 -22.15 -27.36 -17.37
C TRP A 320 -23.51 -27.62 -18.03
N ASP A 321 -24.37 -28.43 -17.41
CA ASP A 321 -25.74 -28.64 -17.87
C ASP A 321 -26.60 -27.43 -17.49
N ARG A 322 -27.36 -26.93 -18.46
CA ARG A 322 -28.38 -25.90 -18.22
C ARG A 322 -29.76 -26.49 -18.44
N LEU A 323 -30.69 -26.14 -17.56
CA LEU A 323 -32.09 -26.55 -17.68
C LEU A 323 -32.85 -25.51 -18.51
N GLU A 324 -33.62 -25.96 -19.50
CA GLU A 324 -34.48 -25.10 -20.32
C GLU A 324 -35.84 -24.91 -19.67
N CYS A 325 -36.28 -23.67 -19.56
CA CYS A 325 -37.62 -23.34 -19.10
C CYS A 325 -38.66 -23.80 -20.13
N GLU A 326 -39.63 -24.62 -19.71
CA GLU A 326 -40.63 -25.21 -20.63
C GLU A 326 -41.60 -24.17 -21.22
N GLU A 327 -41.68 -22.97 -20.63
CA GLU A 327 -42.53 -21.87 -21.09
C GLU A 327 -41.83 -20.92 -22.07
N CYS A 328 -40.61 -20.46 -21.75
CA CYS A 328 -39.92 -19.44 -22.54
C CYS A 328 -38.66 -19.93 -23.26
N GLY A 329 -38.29 -21.20 -23.09
CA GLY A 329 -37.10 -21.81 -23.71
C GLY A 329 -35.75 -21.32 -23.17
N ALA A 330 -35.72 -20.32 -22.28
CA ALA A 330 -34.47 -19.80 -21.75
C ALA A 330 -33.77 -20.80 -20.81
N THR A 331 -32.44 -20.86 -20.90
CA THR A 331 -31.59 -21.77 -20.13
C THR A 331 -31.14 -21.15 -18.79
N TYR A 332 -31.29 -21.89 -17.69
CA TYR A 332 -30.88 -21.46 -16.35
C TYR A 332 -30.11 -22.58 -15.63
N GLY A 333 -29.25 -22.22 -14.67
CA GLY A 333 -28.56 -23.19 -13.81
C GLY A 333 -29.47 -23.89 -12.81
N TYR A 334 -30.69 -23.36 -12.61
CA TYR A 334 -31.75 -24.02 -11.85
C TYR A 334 -33.12 -23.58 -12.36
N LEU A 335 -34.12 -24.43 -12.18
CA LEU A 335 -35.53 -24.11 -12.43
C LEU A 335 -36.38 -24.48 -11.22
N LEU A 336 -37.58 -23.93 -11.15
CA LEU A 336 -38.57 -24.30 -10.13
C LEU A 336 -39.50 -25.34 -10.72
N ARG A 337 -39.79 -26.41 -9.97
CA ARG A 337 -40.66 -27.50 -10.43
C ARG A 337 -41.98 -27.52 -9.67
N CYS A 338 -43.11 -27.55 -10.38
CA CYS A 338 -44.41 -27.67 -9.74
C CYS A 338 -44.59 -29.08 -9.15
N PRO A 339 -44.90 -29.25 -7.85
CA PRO A 339 -45.04 -30.59 -7.26
C PRO A 339 -46.22 -31.38 -7.82
N SER A 340 -47.26 -30.69 -8.31
CA SER A 340 -48.49 -31.31 -8.81
C SER A 340 -48.41 -31.69 -10.30
N CYS A 341 -47.96 -30.81 -11.20
CA CYS A 341 -47.87 -31.11 -12.64
C CYS A 341 -46.45 -31.30 -13.18
N ARG A 342 -45.42 -31.13 -12.34
CA ARG A 342 -44.01 -31.34 -12.67
C ARG A 342 -43.40 -30.41 -13.73
N ILE A 343 -44.13 -29.40 -14.20
CA ILE A 343 -43.61 -28.38 -15.13
C ILE A 343 -42.40 -27.65 -14.53
N LYS A 344 -41.39 -27.37 -15.35
CA LYS A 344 -40.18 -26.63 -14.94
C LYS A 344 -40.21 -25.22 -15.52
N ALA A 345 -40.28 -24.22 -14.63
CA ALA A 345 -40.35 -22.83 -15.03
C ALA A 345 -39.23 -22.00 -14.38
N CYS A 346 -38.75 -20.97 -15.09
CA CYS A 346 -37.91 -19.94 -14.51
C CYS A 346 -38.73 -19.09 -13.52
N VAL A 347 -38.06 -18.33 -12.66
CA VAL A 347 -38.73 -17.53 -11.61
C VAL A 347 -39.78 -16.58 -12.21
N THR A 348 -39.48 -15.99 -13.37
CA THR A 348 -40.37 -15.06 -14.06
C THR A 348 -41.62 -15.77 -14.59
N CYS A 349 -41.45 -16.89 -15.30
CA CYS A 349 -42.56 -17.68 -15.83
C CYS A 349 -43.39 -18.31 -14.70
N GLN A 350 -42.78 -18.67 -13.56
CA GLN A 350 -43.50 -19.15 -12.39
C GLN A 350 -44.52 -18.12 -11.88
N GLN A 351 -44.17 -16.83 -11.89
CA GLN A 351 -45.10 -15.77 -11.45
C GLN A 351 -46.31 -15.67 -12.38
N THR A 352 -46.11 -15.87 -13.68
CA THR A 352 -47.19 -15.88 -14.69
C THR A 352 -48.06 -17.13 -14.59
N LEU A 353 -47.46 -18.29 -14.30
CA LEU A 353 -48.16 -19.57 -14.15
C LEU A 353 -48.96 -19.68 -12.84
N ARG A 354 -48.64 -18.86 -11.83
CA ARG A 354 -49.44 -18.83 -10.61
C ARG A 354 -50.78 -18.17 -10.91
N PRO A 355 -51.92 -18.84 -10.64
CA PRO A 355 -53.22 -18.21 -10.83
C PRO A 355 -53.27 -16.97 -9.94
N VAL A 356 -53.48 -15.81 -10.59
CA VAL A 356 -53.65 -14.53 -9.91
C VAL A 356 -54.78 -14.72 -8.91
N ARG A 357 -54.47 -14.69 -7.61
CA ARG A 357 -55.48 -14.74 -6.56
C ARG A 357 -56.42 -13.56 -6.78
N GLN A 358 -57.62 -13.79 -7.33
CA GLN A 358 -58.66 -12.77 -7.55
C GLN A 358 -59.26 -12.21 -6.25
N GLY A 359 -58.62 -12.43 -5.10
CA GLY A 359 -59.06 -11.97 -3.79
C GLY A 359 -57.97 -11.21 -3.09
N GLN A 360 -57.75 -9.96 -3.51
CA GLN A 360 -57.55 -8.80 -2.64
C GLN A 360 -57.27 -7.59 -3.53
N ARG A 361 -58.23 -6.67 -3.60
CA ARG A 361 -58.00 -5.29 -4.04
C ARG A 361 -56.90 -4.71 -3.13
N ARG A 362 -55.64 -4.84 -3.53
CA ARG A 362 -54.57 -4.01 -2.99
C ARG A 362 -54.86 -2.60 -3.45
N THR A 363 -55.20 -1.75 -2.50
CA THR A 363 -55.15 -0.30 -2.66
C THR A 363 -53.82 0.08 -3.29
N ARG A 364 -53.93 0.81 -4.40
CA ARG A 364 -52.86 1.45 -5.15
C ARG A 364 -51.85 2.09 -4.17
N PRO A 365 -50.55 1.77 -4.21
CA PRO A 365 -49.55 2.63 -3.61
C PRO A 365 -49.61 3.97 -4.35
N GLY A 366 -49.82 5.04 -3.60
CA GLY A 366 -49.87 6.39 -4.12
C GLY A 366 -48.63 6.70 -4.95
N TYR A 367 -48.86 7.35 -6.08
CA TYR A 367 -47.88 8.14 -6.79
C TYR A 367 -47.22 9.12 -5.81
N GLY A 368 -46.05 8.76 -5.30
CA GLY A 368 -45.17 9.63 -4.53
C GLY A 368 -44.27 10.38 -5.48
N ASN A 369 -44.61 11.65 -5.68
CA ASN A 369 -43.87 12.74 -6.30
C ASN A 369 -42.40 12.50 -6.66
N ASN A 370 -42.14 12.57 -7.98
CA ASN A 370 -40.95 13.19 -8.53
C ASN A 370 -40.93 14.69 -8.14
N GLN A 371 -40.06 15.07 -7.21
CA GLN A 371 -39.56 16.45 -7.10
C GLN A 371 -38.06 16.43 -6.83
N THR A 372 -37.30 16.71 -7.90
CA THR A 372 -36.21 17.69 -7.96
C THR A 372 -35.21 17.73 -6.79
N ARG A 373 -34.02 17.18 -7.02
CA ARG A 373 -32.69 17.66 -6.59
C ARG A 373 -31.66 16.63 -7.06
N GLY A 374 -30.57 16.92 -7.72
CA GLY A 374 -30.04 18.15 -8.28
C GLY A 374 -28.81 17.74 -9.08
N SER A 375 -28.57 18.44 -10.17
CA SER A 375 -27.38 18.37 -11.00
C SER A 375 -26.09 18.47 -10.17
N LYS A 376 -25.22 17.46 -10.29
CA LYS A 376 -23.75 17.60 -10.34
C LYS A 376 -23.30 16.48 -11.28
N GLY A 377 -23.04 16.75 -12.56
CA GLY A 377 -21.93 17.59 -12.99
C GLY A 377 -20.63 16.83 -12.79
N HIS A 378 -20.48 15.66 -13.43
CA HIS A 378 -19.20 14.97 -13.52
C HIS A 378 -18.57 15.43 -14.84
N THR A 379 -17.81 16.52 -14.76
CA THR A 379 -16.98 17.02 -15.85
C THR A 379 -15.80 16.07 -16.05
N TYR A 380 -15.52 15.81 -17.32
CA TYR A 380 -14.25 15.30 -17.82
C TYR A 380 -13.22 16.43 -17.65
N ASP A 381 -12.24 16.25 -16.78
CA ASP A 381 -10.96 16.97 -16.84
C ASP A 381 -9.94 15.96 -17.37
N HIS A 382 -9.64 15.99 -18.67
CA HIS A 382 -8.63 16.81 -19.34
C HIS A 382 -7.20 16.33 -19.05
N TYR A 383 -6.60 15.77 -20.10
CA TYR A 383 -5.18 15.49 -20.28
C TYR A 383 -4.36 16.80 -20.34
N GLU A 384 -3.28 16.89 -19.58
CA GLU A 384 -2.02 17.62 -19.87
C GLU A 384 -0.94 16.75 -19.18
N GLU A 385 0.01 16.07 -19.80
CA GLU A 385 0.98 16.40 -20.86
C GLU A 385 1.87 17.61 -20.54
N TRP A 386 2.88 17.40 -19.70
CA TRP A 386 4.18 18.08 -19.66
C TRP A 386 5.20 16.99 -19.23
N SER A 387 6.03 16.43 -20.12
CA SER A 387 7.29 16.95 -20.68
C SER A 387 8.46 17.02 -19.68
N ASP A 388 9.52 16.29 -20.05
CA ASP A 388 10.94 16.30 -19.67
C ASP A 388 11.39 15.85 -18.26
#